data_AF-A0A497FAP5-F1
#
_entry.id   AF-A0A497FAP5-F1
#
_cell.length_a   1.000
_cell.length_b   1.000
_cell.length_c   1.000
_cell.angle_alpha   90.00
_cell.angle_beta   90.00
_cell.angle_gamma   90.00
#
_symmetry.space_group_name_H-M   'P 1'
#
loop_
_entity.id
_entity.type
_entity.pdbx_description
1 polymer ?
#
loop_
_entity_poly.entity_id
_entity_poly.type
_entity_poly.pdbx_seq_one_letter_code
_entity_poly.pdbx_strand_id
1 'polypeptide(L)'
;MCWVGFPQFVSTCVRCLVLVVRFFVMYDLSSLDEGRRRRVLRLFRDFGGVRRQLSVWEFALPDDPRVVGKFIRRLRYFARVYRVRFRVVYLCERCYRSIIEIGLPMWSEEVGEEVL
;
A
#
# COMPACT_ATOMS: atom_id res chain seq x y z
N MET A 1 -18.87 -13.41 -5.12
CA MET A 1 -17.59 -13.92 -4.57
C MET A 1 -16.46 -13.42 -5.46
N CYS A 2 -15.52 -12.64 -4.94
CA CYS A 2 -14.30 -12.25 -5.68
C CYS A 2 -13.15 -13.09 -5.13
N TRP A 3 -12.62 -13.98 -5.97
CA TRP A 3 -11.49 -14.85 -5.63
C TRP A 3 -10.17 -14.07 -5.73
N VAL A 4 -9.34 -14.13 -4.70
CA VAL A 4 -7.99 -13.57 -4.67
C VAL A 4 -6.99 -14.72 -4.83
N GLY A 5 -6.75 -15.12 -6.08
CA GLY A 5 -5.63 -15.98 -6.44
C GLY A 5 -4.47 -15.13 -6.95
N PHE A 6 -3.23 -15.56 -6.73
CA PHE A 6 -2.07 -15.13 -7.52
C PHE A 6 -1.48 -16.42 -8.08
N PRO A 7 -1.39 -16.55 -9.41
CA PRO A 7 -0.26 -15.96 -10.11
C PRO A 7 -0.70 -15.22 -11.38
N GLN A 8 -0.06 -14.09 -11.73
CA GLN A 8 -0.32 -13.25 -12.92
C GLN A 8 -1.42 -12.17 -12.84
N PHE A 9 -1.96 -11.86 -11.65
CA PHE A 9 -3.20 -11.09 -11.49
C PHE A 9 -3.08 -9.56 -11.63
N VAL A 10 -3.42 -9.05 -12.83
CA VAL A 10 -4.19 -7.81 -12.95
C VAL A 10 -5.65 -8.22 -13.08
N SER A 11 -6.39 -8.30 -11.98
CA SER A 11 -7.85 -8.37 -12.06
C SER A 11 -8.38 -6.95 -12.25
N THR A 12 -8.22 -6.42 -13.45
CA THR A 12 -8.86 -5.15 -13.83
C THR A 12 -10.36 -5.39 -13.79
N CYS A 13 -11.07 -4.71 -12.87
CA CYS A 13 -12.51 -4.62 -12.96
C CYS A 13 -12.82 -3.68 -14.15
N VAL A 14 -12.97 -4.24 -15.36
CA VAL A 14 -13.11 -3.52 -16.65
C VAL A 14 -14.36 -2.60 -16.69
N ARG A 15 -15.26 -2.69 -15.71
CA ARG A 15 -16.48 -1.86 -15.60
C ARG A 15 -16.31 -0.57 -14.80
N CYS A 16 -15.12 -0.30 -14.28
CA CYS A 16 -14.83 0.92 -13.54
C CYS A 16 -14.01 1.84 -14.44
N LEU A 17 -14.65 2.85 -15.02
CA LEU A 17 -14.06 3.99 -15.71
C LEU A 17 -13.34 4.89 -14.68
N VAL A 18 -12.47 4.28 -13.87
CA VAL A 18 -11.90 4.87 -12.67
C VAL A 18 -10.45 5.19 -12.98
N LEU A 19 -10.18 6.48 -13.17
CA LEU A 19 -8.87 7.08 -13.43
C LEU A 19 -7.87 6.93 -12.26
N VAL A 20 -8.23 6.22 -11.18
CA VAL A 20 -7.44 6.10 -9.95
C VAL A 20 -7.53 4.69 -9.39
N VAL A 21 -6.40 3.98 -9.35
CA VAL A 21 -6.35 2.63 -8.77
C VAL A 21 -6.15 2.75 -7.26
N ARG A 22 -7.17 2.32 -6.50
CA ARG A 22 -7.07 2.17 -5.04
C ARG A 22 -6.57 0.78 -4.67
N PHE A 23 -5.54 0.71 -3.84
CA PHE A 23 -5.03 -0.56 -3.35
C PHE A 23 -4.37 -0.39 -1.99
N PHE A 24 -4.25 -1.51 -1.28
CA PHE A 24 -3.55 -1.60 -0.01
C PHE A 24 -2.21 -2.28 -0.17
N VAL A 25 -1.20 -1.80 0.54
CA VAL A 25 0.08 -2.48 0.71
C VAL A 25 0.25 -2.81 2.18
N MET A 26 0.40 -4.09 2.45
CA MET A 26 0.73 -4.63 3.76
C MET A 26 2.18 -5.11 3.72
N TYR A 27 2.90 -4.96 4.82
CA TYR A 27 4.24 -5.51 4.94
C TYR A 27 4.49 -6.15 6.30
N ASP A 28 5.39 -7.12 6.30
CA ASP A 28 5.77 -7.83 7.51
C ASP A 28 6.82 -7.05 8.30
N LEU A 29 6.51 -6.70 9.55
CA LEU A 29 7.39 -5.93 10.42
C LEU A 29 8.58 -6.75 10.91
N SER A 30 8.44 -8.07 11.08
CA SER A 30 9.55 -8.90 11.57
C SER A 30 10.69 -9.01 10.56
N SER A 31 10.45 -8.60 9.31
CA SER A 31 11.44 -8.58 8.24
C SER A 31 12.30 -7.32 8.19
N LEU A 32 12.07 -6.34 9.06
CA LEU A 32 12.64 -5.00 8.99
C LEU A 32 13.32 -4.56 10.29
N ASP A 33 14.58 -4.13 10.17
CA ASP A 33 15.19 -3.25 11.19
C ASP A 33 14.62 -1.82 11.09
N GLU A 34 14.81 -1.02 12.15
CA GLU A 34 14.24 0.32 12.26
C GLU A 34 14.72 1.27 11.14
N GLY A 35 15.97 1.11 10.69
CA GLY A 35 16.52 1.91 9.59
C GLY A 35 15.85 1.59 8.25
N ARG A 36 15.63 0.31 7.96
CA ARG A 36 14.92 -0.15 6.75
C ARG A 36 13.45 0.24 6.81
N ARG A 37 12.82 0.15 7.99
CA ARG A 37 11.45 0.61 8.23
C ARG A 37 11.29 2.08 7.86
N ARG A 38 12.17 2.96 8.35
CA ARG A 38 12.17 4.40 7.97
C ARG A 38 12.27 4.62 6.45
N ARG A 39 12.99 3.78 5.71
CA ARG A 39 13.09 3.88 4.24
C ARG A 39 11.80 3.44 3.54
N VAL A 40 11.17 2.36 4.01
CA VAL A 40 9.86 1.89 3.51
C VAL A 40 8.79 2.95 3.76
N LEU A 41 8.76 3.54 4.95
CA LEU A 41 7.81 4.59 5.30
C LEU A 41 8.00 5.83 4.42
N ARG A 42 9.24 6.26 4.18
CA ARG A 42 9.54 7.35 3.23
C ARG A 42 9.06 7.04 1.83
N LEU A 43 9.34 5.84 1.31
CA LEU A 43 8.83 5.41 0.01
C LEU A 43 7.31 5.54 -0.06
N PHE A 44 6.59 5.11 0.96
CA PHE A 44 5.13 5.17 0.95
C PHE A 44 4.59 6.60 0.98
N ARG A 45 5.21 7.48 1.77
CA ARG A 45 4.89 8.91 1.79
C ARG A 45 5.16 9.58 0.44
N ASP A 46 6.27 9.26 -0.23
CA ASP A 46 6.63 9.82 -1.56
C ASP A 46 5.58 9.54 -2.65
N PHE A 47 4.80 8.46 -2.49
CA PHE A 47 3.72 8.09 -3.42
C PHE A 47 2.33 8.48 -2.90
N GLY A 48 2.25 9.34 -1.89
CA GLY A 48 0.98 9.80 -1.32
C GLY A 48 0.21 8.72 -0.56
N GLY A 49 0.92 7.70 -0.05
CA GLY A 49 0.31 6.66 0.74
C GLY A 49 -0.27 7.19 2.04
N VAL A 50 -1.46 6.72 2.39
CA VAL A 50 -2.12 7.00 3.67
C VAL A 50 -1.94 5.80 4.57
N ARG A 51 -1.35 6.01 5.75
CA ARG A 51 -1.15 4.93 6.72
C ARG A 51 -2.48 4.62 7.41
N ARG A 52 -2.96 3.38 7.26
CA ARG A 52 -4.22 2.91 7.85
C ARG A 52 -4.01 2.12 9.13
N GLN A 53 -2.94 1.33 9.18
CA GLN A 53 -2.51 0.61 10.38
C GLN A 53 -0.98 0.59 10.45
N LEU A 54 -0.43 -0.01 11.51
CA LEU A 54 1.00 -0.05 11.80
C LEU A 54 1.84 -0.45 10.56
N SER A 55 1.42 -1.49 9.83
CA SER A 55 2.06 -1.99 8.62
C SER A 55 1.15 -2.06 7.39
N VAL A 56 0.04 -1.30 7.40
CA VAL A 56 -0.94 -1.28 6.31
C VAL A 56 -1.08 0.14 5.78
N TRP A 57 -0.90 0.29 4.47
CA TRP A 57 -0.93 1.57 3.76
C TRP A 57 -1.90 1.50 2.60
N GLU A 58 -2.72 2.53 2.47
CA GLU A 58 -3.60 2.73 1.33
C GLU A 58 -2.93 3.66 0.32
N PHE A 59 -3.12 3.39 -0.96
CA PHE A 59 -2.68 4.23 -2.06
C PHE A 59 -3.84 4.46 -3.02
N ALA A 60 -3.92 5.70 -3.51
CA ALA A 60 -4.80 6.10 -4.59
C ALA A 60 -3.91 6.65 -5.72
N LEU A 61 -3.35 5.77 -6.54
CA LEU A 61 -2.46 6.18 -7.63
C LEU A 61 -3.28 6.56 -8.86
N PRO A 62 -2.89 7.60 -9.61
CA PRO A 62 -3.51 7.89 -10.89
C PRO A 62 -3.32 6.70 -11.84
N ASP A 63 -4.26 6.51 -12.75
CA ASP A 63 -4.19 5.55 -13.85
C ASP A 63 -3.20 6.01 -14.94
N ASP A 64 -2.05 6.53 -14.51
CA ASP A 64 -0.87 6.73 -15.33
C ASP A 64 0.03 5.49 -15.16
N PRO A 65 0.17 4.66 -16.21
CA PRO A 65 1.03 3.48 -16.19
C PRO A 65 2.49 3.77 -15.78
N ARG A 66 2.98 4.99 -16.01
CA ARG A 66 4.34 5.39 -15.62
C ARG A 66 4.47 5.49 -14.11
N VAL A 67 3.47 6.09 -13.44
CA VAL A 67 3.43 6.26 -11.98
C VAL A 67 3.26 4.91 -11.31
N VAL A 68 2.28 4.12 -11.76
CA VAL A 68 2.02 2.76 -11.24
C VAL A 68 3.25 1.87 -11.47
N GLY A 69 3.83 1.89 -12.67
CA GLY A 69 5.02 1.12 -13.00
C GLY A 69 6.26 1.54 -12.19
N LYS A 70 6.42 2.83 -11.87
CA LYS A 70 7.49 3.32 -10.99
C LYS A 70 7.29 2.83 -9.55
N PHE A 71 6.06 2.88 -9.05
CA PHE A 71 5.70 2.40 -7.72
C PHE A 71 5.99 0.90 -7.56
N ILE A 72 5.48 0.07 -8.47
CA ILE A 72 5.70 -1.39 -8.44
C ILE A 72 7.18 -1.75 -8.56
N ARG A 73 7.94 -1.04 -9.41
CA ARG A 73 9.40 -1.24 -9.51
C ARG A 73 10.12 -0.94 -8.19
N ARG A 74 9.76 0.15 -7.52
CA ARG A 74 10.33 0.48 -6.20
C ARG A 74 9.93 -0.53 -5.13
N LEU A 75 8.67 -0.95 -5.08
CA LEU A 75 8.23 -2.02 -4.17
C LEU A 75 9.05 -3.30 -4.37
N ARG A 76 9.24 -3.75 -5.62
CA ARG A 76 10.06 -4.92 -5.94
C ARG A 76 11.52 -4.76 -5.54
N TYR A 77 12.09 -3.58 -5.76
CA TYR A 77 13.45 -3.27 -5.30
C TYR A 77 13.56 -3.42 -3.79
N PHE A 78 12.62 -2.85 -3.03
CA PHE A 78 12.62 -2.96 -1.57
C PHE A 78 12.42 -4.40 -1.10
N ALA A 79 11.53 -5.15 -1.75
CA ALA A 79 11.28 -6.55 -1.43
C ALA A 79 12.56 -7.38 -1.55
N ARG A 80 13.35 -7.12 -2.62
CA ARG A 80 14.59 -7.86 -2.89
C ARG A 80 15.76 -7.40 -2.03
N VAL A 81 16.01 -6.09 -1.97
CA VAL A 81 17.21 -5.52 -1.31
C VAL A 81 17.07 -5.57 0.21
N TYR A 82 15.90 -5.23 0.72
CA TYR A 82 15.66 -5.17 2.16
C TYR A 82 15.00 -6.46 2.71
N ARG A 83 14.81 -7.47 1.85
CA ARG A 83 14.16 -8.76 2.17
C ARG A 83 12.77 -8.60 2.81
N VAL A 84 12.05 -7.56 2.41
CA VAL A 84 10.72 -7.24 2.94
C VAL A 84 9.67 -8.04 2.20
N ARG A 85 8.75 -8.64 2.96
CA ARG A 85 7.58 -9.29 2.38
C ARG A 85 6.44 -8.29 2.29
N PHE A 86 6.04 -7.96 1.07
CA PHE A 86 4.88 -7.12 0.79
C PHE A 86 3.72 -7.98 0.30
N ARG A 87 2.51 -7.59 0.70
CA ARG A 87 1.27 -8.08 0.10
C ARG A 87 0.49 -6.87 -0.42
N VAL A 88 0.19 -6.87 -1.72
CA VAL A 88 -0.57 -5.81 -2.39
C VAL A 88 -1.97 -6.33 -2.69
N VAL A 89 -2.99 -5.57 -2.31
CA VAL A 89 -4.40 -5.92 -2.51
C VAL A 89 -5.10 -4.81 -3.27
N TYR A 90 -5.50 -5.11 -4.50
CA TYR A 90 -6.33 -4.24 -5.33
C TYR A 90 -7.80 -4.47 -4.97
N LEU A 91 -8.54 -3.40 -4.70
CA LEU A 91 -9.96 -3.48 -4.40
C LEU A 91 -10.75 -2.75 -5.49
N CYS A 92 -11.86 -3.33 -5.91
CA CYS A 92 -12.84 -2.57 -6.67
C CYS A 92 -13.56 -1.57 -5.74
N GLU A 93 -14.19 -0.55 -6.32
CA GLU A 93 -14.88 0.50 -5.57
C GLU A 93 -15.92 -0.06 -4.59
N ARG A 94 -16.65 -1.12 -4.98
CA ARG A 94 -17.61 -1.79 -4.10
C ARG A 94 -16.94 -2.44 -2.88
N CYS A 95 -15.85 -3.16 -3.08
CA CYS A 95 -15.10 -3.81 -1.99
C CYS A 95 -14.45 -2.77 -1.07
N TYR A 96 -13.97 -1.66 -1.64
CA TYR A 96 -13.41 -0.55 -0.88
C TYR A 96 -14.48 0.10 0.03
N ARG A 97 -15.68 0.36 -0.49
CA ARG A 97 -16.79 0.94 0.31
C ARG A 97 -17.33 0.02 1.40
N SER A 98 -17.08 -1.28 1.30
CA SER A 98 -17.47 -2.26 2.32
C SER A 98 -16.41 -2.46 3.41
N ILE A 99 -15.29 -1.73 3.40
CA ILE A 99 -14.29 -1.79 4.45
C ILE A 99 -14.89 -1.25 5.75
N ILE A 100 -14.80 -2.04 6.81
CA ILE A 100 -15.17 -1.64 8.17
C ILE A 100 -13.86 -1.57 8.97
N GLU A 101 -13.51 -0.39 9.44
CA GLU A 101 -12.40 -0.20 10.38
C GLU A 101 -12.92 -0.47 11.80
N ILE A 102 -12.30 -1.43 12.49
CA ILE A 102 -12.63 -1.79 13.88
C ILE A 102 -11.41 -1.53 14.74
N GLY A 103 -11.59 -0.83 15.85
CA GLY A 103 -10.52 -0.42 16.76
C GLY A 103 -10.23 1.08 16.69
N LEU A 104 -9.11 1.50 17.29
CA LEU A 104 -8.73 2.90 17.30
C LEU A 104 -8.25 3.33 15.90
N PRO A 105 -8.81 4.40 15.32
CA PRO A 105 -8.25 5.00 14.12
C PRO A 105 -6.82 5.45 14.43
N MET A 106 -5.85 5.18 13.55
CA MET A 106 -4.48 5.73 13.72
C MET A 106 -4.40 7.26 13.49
N TRP A 107 -5.52 7.96 13.66
CA TRP A 107 -5.62 9.41 13.54
C TRP A 107 -5.33 10.03 14.89
N SER A 108 -4.04 10.05 15.27
CA SER A 108 -3.45 11.04 16.18
C SER A 108 -1.92 10.86 16.22
N GLU A 109 -1.25 11.15 15.11
CA GLU A 109 0.13 11.65 15.15
C GLU A 109 0.18 12.94 14.30
N GLU A 110 -0.68 13.90 14.64
CA GLU A 110 -0.19 15.27 14.80
C GLU A 110 0.48 15.37 16.18
N VAL A 111 1.52 14.57 16.44
CA VAL A 111 2.35 14.67 17.65
C VAL A 111 3.76 14.21 17.29
N GLY A 112 4.71 15.16 17.30
CA GLY A 112 6.16 14.96 17.27
C GLY A 112 6.70 14.41 15.94
N GLU A 113 7.29 15.20 15.06
CA GLU A 113 8.64 15.74 15.28
C GLU A 113 9.37 15.20 16.53
N GLU A 114 9.43 13.87 16.72
CA GLU A 114 10.49 13.26 17.50
C GLU A 114 11.56 12.72 16.55
N VAL A 115 12.56 13.59 16.38
CA VAL A 115 13.99 13.30 16.28
C VAL A 115 14.33 11.84 16.63
N LEU A 116 14.74 11.06 15.63
CA LEU A 116 15.87 10.10 15.66
C LEU A 116 16.26 9.72 14.21
#